data_AF-A0A520RWV4-F1
#
_entry.id   AF-A0A520RWV4-F1
#
_cell.length_a   1.000
_cell.length_b   1.000
_cell.length_c   1.000
_cell.angle_alpha   90.00
_cell.angle_beta   90.00
_cell.angle_gamma   90.00
#
_symmetry.space_group_name_H-M   'P 1'
#
loop_
_entity.id
_entity.type
_entity.pdbx_description
1 polymer ?
#
loop_
_entity_poly.entity_id
_entity_poly.type
_entity_poly.pdbx_seq_one_letter_code
_entity_poly.pdbx_strand_id
1 'polypeptide(L)' 'SELALRATQSALLHQGARGYLMSSPVQRRIREAHFVAIVTPAIKHLRWEMSKLMKADLAA' A
#
# COMPACT_ATOMS: atom_id res chain seq x y z
N SER A 1 -2.91 -1.02 4.09
CA SER A 1 -2.19 -0.64 2.84
C SER A 1 -1.08 -1.61 2.45
N GLU A 2 -0.22 -2.06 3.37
CA GLU A 2 0.93 -2.95 3.03
C GLU A 2 0.53 -4.28 2.37
N LEU A 3 -0.51 -4.94 2.87
CA LEU A 3 -1.03 -6.18 2.26
C LEU A 3 -1.51 -5.95 0.82
N ALA A 4 -2.18 -4.82 0.55
CA ALA A 4 -2.65 -4.48 -0.78
C ALA A 4 -1.48 -4.24 -1.75
N LEU A 5 -0.42 -3.56 -1.30
CA LEU A 5 0.79 -3.37 -2.10
C LEU A 5 1.45 -4.71 -2.45
N ARG A 6 1.63 -5.59 -1.45
CA ARG A 6 2.23 -6.92 -1.67
C ARG A 6 1.38 -7.78 -2.61
N ALA A 7 0.07 -7.85 -2.37
CA ALA A 7 -0.84 -8.65 -3.19
C ALA A 7 -0.88 -8.17 -4.65
N THR A 8 -0.93 -6.85 -4.87
CA THR A 8 -0.96 -6.30 -6.23
C THR A 8 0.37 -6.43 -6.96
N GLN A 9 1.49 -6.33 -6.25
CA GLN A 9 2.81 -6.61 -6.81
C GLN A 9 2.97 -8.08 -7.19
N SER A 10 2.56 -9.02 -6.34
CA SER A 10 2.53 -10.45 -6.67
C SER A 10 1.63 -10.73 -7.89
N ALA A 11 0.46 -10.09 -7.97
CA ALA A 11 -0.42 -10.23 -9.13
C ALA A 11 0.21 -9.69 -10.44
N LEU A 12 0.96 -8.58 -10.39
CA LEU A 12 1.69 -8.07 -11.54
C LEU A 12 2.76 -9.06 -12.01
N LEU A 13 3.57 -9.56 -11.08
CA LEU A 13 4.65 -10.51 -11.39
C LEU A 13 4.08 -11.80 -11.98
N HIS A 14 2.96 -12.30 -11.46
CA HIS A 14 2.28 -13.48 -11.97
C HIS A 14 1.70 -13.25 -13.38
N GLN A 15 1.08 -12.10 -13.63
CA GLN A 15 0.48 -11.76 -14.92
C GLN A 15 1.53 -11.45 -16.00
N GLY A 16 2.75 -11.09 -15.61
CA GLY A 16 3.83 -10.69 -16.50
C GLY A 16 3.49 -9.43 -17.31
N ALA A 17 3.98 -9.37 -18.56
CA ALA A 17 3.83 -8.19 -19.42
C ALA A 17 2.36 -7.76 -19.65
N ARG A 18 1.42 -8.71 -19.66
CA ARG A 18 -0.02 -8.44 -19.79
C ARG A 18 -0.58 -7.63 -18.62
N GLY A 19 0.11 -7.63 -17.48
CA GLY A 19 -0.23 -6.82 -16.32
C GLY A 19 -0.02 -5.31 -16.53
N TYR A 20 0.67 -4.88 -17.58
CA TYR A 20 0.86 -3.46 -17.91
C TYR A 20 -0.21 -2.88 -18.84
N LEU A 21 -1.03 -3.72 -19.49
CA LEU A 21 -2.08 -3.25 -20.39
C LEU A 21 -3.09 -2.40 -19.61
N MET A 22 -3.53 -1.28 -20.20
CA MET A 22 -4.50 -0.37 -19.55
C MET A 22 -5.85 -1.04 -19.23
N SER A 23 -6.25 -2.03 -20.03
CA SER A 23 -7.44 -2.84 -19.78
C SER A 23 -7.24 -3.93 -18.74
N SER A 24 -6.01 -4.16 -18.27
CA SER A 24 -5.71 -5.21 -17.30
C SER A 24 -6.26 -4.84 -15.92
N PRO A 25 -7.03 -5.73 -15.27
CA PRO A 25 -7.52 -5.49 -13.91
C PRO A 25 -6.37 -5.39 -12.90
N VAL A 26 -5.23 -6.06 -13.17
CA VAL A 26 -4.03 -5.97 -12.33
C VAL A 26 -3.46 -4.56 -12.35
N GLN A 27 -3.37 -3.95 -13.52
CA GLN A 27 -2.87 -2.58 -13.70
C GLN A 27 -3.71 -1.55 -12.92
N ARG A 28 -5.04 -1.70 -12.95
CA ARG A 28 -5.97 -0.90 -12.13
C ARG A 28 -5.71 -1.06 -10.64
N ARG A 29 -5.64 -2.31 -10.14
CA ARG A 29 -5.45 -2.59 -8.71
C ARG A 29 -4.12 -2.07 -8.17
N ILE A 30 -3.05 -2.09 -8.96
CA ILE A 30 -1.76 -1.49 -8.56
C ILE A 30 -1.92 0.00 -8.28
N ARG A 31 -2.59 0.73 -9.18
CA ARG A 31 -2.82 2.18 -8.99
C ARG A 31 -3.66 2.45 -7.74
N GLU A 32 -4.72 1.68 -7.54
CA GLU A 32 -5.56 1.78 -6.35
C GLU A 32 -4.77 1.48 -5.06
N ALA A 33 -3.93 0.43 -5.04
CA ALA A 33 -3.11 0.09 -3.88
C ALA A 33 -2.09 1.20 -3.55
N HIS A 34 -1.49 1.82 -4.57
CA HIS A 34 -0.60 2.97 -4.38
C HIS A 34 -1.35 4.18 -3.84
N PHE A 35 -2.53 4.48 -4.38
CA PHE A 35 -3.38 5.56 -3.87
C PHE A 35 -3.67 5.39 -2.37
N VAL A 36 -4.09 4.20 -1.95
CA VAL A 36 -4.40 3.91 -0.54
C VAL A 36 -3.14 3.97 0.35
N ALA A 37 -1.97 3.59 -0.17
CA ALA A 37 -0.72 3.66 0.59
C ALA A 37 -0.18 5.09 0.76
N ILE A 38 -0.50 5.99 -0.17
CA ILE A 38 0.09 7.33 -0.27
C ILE A 38 -0.87 8.41 0.25
N VAL A 39 -2.16 8.29 -0.05
CA VAL A 39 -3.11 9.40 0.12
C VAL A 39 -3.93 9.29 1.41
N THR A 40 -4.22 8.09 1.91
CA THR A 40 -5.25 7.89 2.94
C THR A 40 -4.74 7.26 4.23
N PRO A 41 -4.61 8.06 5.29
CA PRO A 41 -3.33 8.73 5.59
C PRO A 41 -2.12 7.88 5.19
N ALA A 42 -1.12 8.49 4.59
CA ALA A 42 0.05 7.78 4.08
C ALA A 42 0.65 6.79 5.11
N ILE A 43 1.16 5.64 4.66
CA ILE A 43 1.79 4.64 5.55
C ILE A 43 2.84 5.29 6.46
N LYS A 44 3.61 6.26 5.93
CA LYS A 44 4.59 7.04 6.72
C LYS A 44 3.96 7.80 7.89
N HIS A 45 2.77 8.37 7.70
CA HIS A 45 2.06 9.13 8.71
C HIS A 45 1.46 8.19 9.77
N LEU A 46 0.85 7.08 9.35
CA LEU A 46 0.36 6.05 10.29
C LEU A 46 1.49 5.51 11.18
N ARG A 47 2.66 5.22 10.60
CA ARG A 47 3.84 4.79 11.36
C ARG A 47 4.34 5.84 12.34
N TRP A 48 4.29 7.12 11.95
CA TRP A 48 4.62 8.23 12.84
C TRP A 48 3.64 8.34 14.02
N GLU A 49 2.34 8.30 13.76
CA GLU A 49 1.30 8.32 14.81
C GLU A 49 1.44 7.14 15.76
N MET A 50 1.66 5.92 15.24
CA MET A 50 1.90 4.74 16.08
C MET A 50 3.13 4.91 16.98
N SER A 51 4.24 5.42 16.45
CA SER A 51 5.44 5.66 17.25
C SER A 51 5.22 6.72 18.32
N LYS A 52 4.48 7.79 18.00
CA LYS A 52 4.11 8.84 18.95
C LYS A 52 3.26 8.29 20.09
N LEU A 53 2.23 7.49 19.78
CA LEU A 53 1.36 6.86 20.77
C LEU A 53 2.14 5.90 21.68
N MET A 54 2.97 5.03 21.10
CA MET A 54 3.80 4.09 21.85
C MET A 54 4.75 4.78 22.85
N LYS A 55 5.30 5.95 22.49
CA LYS A 55 6.15 6.73 23.39
C LYS A 55 5.34 7.37 24.52
N ALA A 56 4.12 7.83 24.23
CA ALA A 56 3.24 8.39 25.24
C ALA A 56 2.82 7.32 26.26
N ASP A 57 2.48 6.12 25.79
CA ASP A 57 2.13 4.98 26.67
C ASP A 57 3.29 4.55 27.57
N LEU A 58 4.54 4.62 27.09
CA LEU A 58 5.72 4.28 27.88
C LEU A 58 6.10 5.35 28.92
N ALA A 59 5.64 6.58 28.73
CA ALA A 59 5.90 7.70 29.63
C ALA A 59 4.81 7.90 30.70
N ALA A 60 3.71 7.14 30.61
CA ALA A 60 2.59 7.10 31.56
C ALA A 60 2.78 5.97 32.58
#